data_AF-A0A845HHV9-F1
#
_entry.id   AF-A0A845HHV9-F1
#
_cell.length_a   1.000
_cell.length_b   1.000
_cell.length_c   1.000
_cell.angle_alpha   90.00
_cell.angle_beta   90.00
_cell.angle_gamma   90.00
#
_symmetry.space_group_name_H-M   'P 1'
#
loop_
_entity.id
_entity.type
_entity.pdbx_description
1 polymer ?
#
loop_
_entity_poly.entity_id
_entity_poly.type
_entity_poly.pdbx_seq_one_letter_code
_entity_poly.pdbx_strand_id
1 'polypeptide(L)'
;MKNDKLTQDEYNALDEVKRGTQGERVSACVGRNTKRLAGIKLFSIARNGRISLTDKGEEVLFLRRCVLGMRAIEADPASPLDADVALFLGKKSHIVPRAEGGFELSDKGRESLADIANQGL
;
A
#
# COMPACT_ATOMS: atom_id res chain seq x y z
N MET A 1 -14.77 -0.04 -11.67
CA MET A 1 -14.57 0.46 -10.29
C MET A 1 -14.10 1.90 -10.38
N LYS A 2 -14.65 2.83 -9.59
CA LYS A 2 -14.03 4.16 -9.46
C LYS A 2 -12.74 3.97 -8.65
N ASN A 3 -11.61 4.42 -9.18
CA ASN A 3 -10.37 4.50 -8.42
C ASN A 3 -10.50 5.68 -7.47
N ASP A 4 -10.94 5.42 -6.24
CA ASP A 4 -10.99 6.45 -5.20
C ASP A 4 -9.55 6.92 -4.94
N LYS A 5 -9.23 8.15 -5.33
CA LYS A 5 -7.93 8.76 -4.99
C LYS A 5 -7.89 8.97 -3.48
N LEU A 6 -7.02 8.22 -2.81
CA LEU A 6 -6.74 8.38 -1.40
C LEU A 6 -5.62 9.40 -1.18
N THR A 7 -5.77 10.19 -0.13
CA THR A 7 -4.73 11.07 0.40
C THR A 7 -3.66 10.28 1.15
N GLN A 8 -2.52 10.91 1.43
CA GLN A 8 -1.47 10.29 2.24
C GLN A 8 -1.96 9.95 3.66
N ASP A 9 -2.76 10.82 4.27
CA ASP A 9 -3.33 10.57 5.61
C ASP A 9 -4.29 9.36 5.61
N GLU A 10 -5.03 9.16 4.52
CA GLU A 10 -5.89 7.99 4.36
C GLU A 10 -5.08 6.70 4.23
N TYR A 11 -3.99 6.70 3.46
CA TYR A 11 -3.07 5.55 3.42
C TYR A 11 -2.43 5.29 4.78
N ASN A 12 -1.97 6.34 5.47
CA ASN A 12 -1.40 6.23 6.82
C ASN A 12 -2.41 5.59 7.79
N ALA A 13 -3.68 5.98 7.72
CA ALA A 13 -4.73 5.39 8.55
C ALA A 13 -4.94 3.89 8.25
N LEU A 14 -4.87 3.47 6.98
CA LEU A 14 -4.94 2.05 6.60
C LEU A 14 -3.75 1.27 7.18
N ASP A 15 -2.53 1.80 7.05
CA ASP A 15 -1.31 1.21 7.59
C ASP A 15 -1.34 1.08 9.12
N GLU A 16 -1.81 2.11 9.83
CA GLU A 16 -1.94 2.08 11.29
C GLU A 16 -2.90 0.98 11.76
N VAL A 17 -4.04 0.82 11.08
CA VAL A 17 -4.99 -0.27 11.38
C VAL A 17 -4.38 -1.63 11.05
N LYS A 18 -3.64 -1.76 9.93
CA LYS A 18 -2.96 -3.00 9.54
C LYS A 18 -1.92 -3.46 10.57
N ARG A 19 -1.14 -2.52 11.13
CA ARG A 19 -0.13 -2.79 12.16
C ARG A 19 -0.74 -3.18 13.51
N GLY A 20 -2.04 -2.97 13.67
CA GLY A 20 -2.76 -3.16 14.92
C GLY A 20 -2.61 -1.95 15.82
N THR A 21 -3.71 -1.23 16.05
CA THR A 21 -3.75 -0.13 17.02
C THR A 21 -3.57 -0.70 18.43
N GLN A 22 -2.48 -0.32 19.10
CA GLN A 22 -2.01 -0.84 20.40
C GLN A 22 -2.80 -0.30 21.63
N GLY A 23 -4.09 0.02 21.49
CA GLY A 23 -4.84 0.59 22.61
C GLY A 23 -6.36 0.56 22.46
N GLU A 24 -7.04 0.93 23.54
CA GLU A 24 -8.51 1.00 23.63
C GLU A 24 -9.11 2.09 22.73
N ARG A 25 -8.30 3.06 22.29
CA ARG A 25 -8.69 4.18 21.42
C ARG A 25 -7.84 4.23 20.16
N VAL A 26 -8.49 4.52 19.04
CA VAL A 26 -7.83 4.76 17.75
C VAL A 26 -7.05 6.07 17.77
N SER A 27 -6.02 6.17 16.95
CA SER A 27 -5.24 7.41 16.80
C SER A 27 -6.09 8.55 16.22
N ALA A 28 -5.62 9.78 16.34
CA ALA A 28 -6.26 10.94 15.70
C ALA A 28 -6.26 10.85 14.16
N CYS A 29 -5.26 10.19 13.56
CA CYS A 29 -5.19 9.94 12.11
C CYS A 29 -6.32 9.00 11.68
N VAL A 30 -6.42 7.84 12.34
CA VAL A 30 -7.49 6.86 12.09
C VAL A 30 -8.85 7.47 12.36
N GLY A 31 -9.04 8.15 13.50
CA GLY A 31 -10.30 8.77 13.89
C GLY A 31 -10.84 9.77 12.84
N ARG A 32 -9.98 10.65 12.32
CA ARG A 32 -10.35 11.64 11.29
C ARG A 32 -10.76 11.01 9.97
N ASN A 33 -10.12 9.91 9.58
CA ASN A 33 -10.36 9.25 8.29
C ASN A 33 -11.43 8.14 8.35
N THR A 34 -11.79 7.68 9.55
CA THR A 34 -12.71 6.54 9.77
C THR A 34 -14.00 6.65 8.97
N LYS A 35 -14.70 7.79 9.06
CA LYS A 35 -16.02 7.97 8.42
C LYS A 35 -15.93 7.79 6.90
N ARG A 36 -14.90 8.38 6.28
CA ARG A 36 -14.69 8.32 4.82
C ARG A 36 -14.27 6.93 4.39
N LEU A 37 -13.25 6.36 5.04
CA LEU A 37 -12.71 5.04 4.71
C LEU A 37 -13.74 3.91 4.91
N ALA A 38 -14.62 4.02 5.91
CA ALA A 38 -15.77 3.12 6.05
C ALA A 38 -16.80 3.33 4.94
N GLY A 39 -17.09 4.58 4.56
CA GLY A 39 -18.02 4.91 3.48
C GLY A 39 -17.62 4.34 2.10
N ILE A 40 -16.31 4.27 1.82
CA ILE A 40 -15.77 3.63 0.60
C ILE A 40 -15.36 2.16 0.79
N LYS A 41 -15.75 1.56 1.93
CA LYS A 41 -15.59 0.15 2.28
C LYS A 41 -14.14 -0.33 2.40
N LEU A 42 -13.21 0.53 2.82
CA LEU A 42 -11.84 0.13 3.16
C LEU A 42 -11.70 -0.22 4.64
N PHE A 43 -12.53 0.38 5.49
CA PHE A 43 -12.67 0.00 6.90
C PHE A 43 -13.96 -0.76 7.17
N SER A 44 -13.89 -1.65 8.16
CA SER A 44 -15.02 -2.28 8.84
C SER A 44 -14.99 -1.88 10.31
N ILE A 45 -16.15 -1.50 10.85
CA ILE A 45 -16.32 -1.07 12.24
C ILE A 45 -17.23 -2.08 12.93
N ALA A 46 -16.69 -2.79 13.92
CA ALA A 46 -17.46 -3.74 14.73
C ALA A 46 -18.38 -2.99 15.72
N ARG A 47 -19.37 -3.70 16.27
CA ARG A 47 -20.33 -3.12 17.24
C ARG A 47 -19.67 -2.51 18.48
N ASN A 48 -18.50 -3.02 18.87
CA ASN A 48 -17.70 -2.51 19.98
C ASN A 48 -16.78 -1.33 19.57
N GLY A 49 -16.94 -0.77 18.37
CA GLY A 49 -16.14 0.33 17.86
C GLY A 49 -14.77 -0.08 17.29
N ARG A 50 -14.39 -1.37 17.33
CA ARG A 50 -13.11 -1.82 16.80
C ARG A 50 -13.07 -1.68 15.28
N ILE A 51 -12.02 -1.03 14.78
CA ILE A 51 -11.78 -0.82 13.35
C ILE A 51 -10.85 -1.93 12.83
N SER A 52 -11.16 -2.44 11.64
CA SER A 52 -10.35 -3.41 10.90
C SER A 52 -10.38 -3.08 9.41
N LEU A 53 -9.39 -3.56 8.66
CA LEU A 53 -9.43 -3.49 7.19
C LEU A 53 -10.44 -4.49 6.63
N THR A 54 -11.12 -4.11 5.56
CA THR A 54 -11.83 -5.06 4.70
C THR A 54 -10.84 -5.69 3.71
N ASP A 55 -11.27 -6.72 2.98
CA ASP A 55 -10.47 -7.29 1.88
C ASP A 55 -10.07 -6.21 0.85
N LYS A 56 -10.99 -5.29 0.53
CA LYS A 56 -10.72 -4.14 -0.35
C LYS A 56 -9.67 -3.20 0.27
N GLY A 57 -9.74 -2.95 1.58
CA GLY A 57 -8.76 -2.16 2.31
C GLY A 57 -7.36 -2.77 2.26
N GLU A 58 -7.28 -4.08 2.48
CA GLU A 58 -6.04 -4.86 2.39
C GLU A 58 -5.46 -4.83 0.97
N GLU A 59 -6.28 -5.02 -0.07
CA GLU A 59 -5.85 -4.96 -1.46
C GLU A 59 -5.31 -3.58 -1.84
N VAL A 60 -6.02 -2.51 -1.48
CA VAL A 60 -5.59 -1.13 -1.75
C VAL A 60 -4.25 -0.83 -1.07
N LEU A 61 -4.11 -1.24 0.18
CA LEU A 61 -2.88 -1.03 0.93
C LEU A 61 -1.71 -1.84 0.33
N PHE A 62 -1.98 -3.08 -0.08
CA PHE A 62 -0.99 -3.93 -0.74
C PHE A 62 -0.51 -3.34 -2.07
N LEU A 63 -1.42 -2.82 -2.90
CA LEU A 63 -1.07 -2.14 -4.15
C LEU A 63 -0.24 -0.88 -3.88
N ARG A 64 -0.58 -0.10 -2.84
CA ARG A 64 0.24 1.05 -2.42
C ARG A 64 1.66 0.62 -2.05
N ARG A 65 1.82 -0.45 -1.26
CA ARG A 65 3.13 -1.03 -0.89
C ARG A 65 3.92 -1.47 -2.13
N CYS A 66 3.27 -2.05 -3.13
CA CYS A 66 3.90 -2.39 -4.41
C CYS A 66 4.48 -1.16 -5.12
N VAL A 67 3.70 -0.08 -5.23
CA VAL A 67 4.16 1.16 -5.88
C VAL A 67 5.30 1.80 -5.11
N LEU A 68 5.19 1.90 -3.79
CA LEU A 68 6.26 2.45 -2.94
C LEU A 68 7.54 1.60 -3.02
N GLY A 69 7.41 0.28 -3.04
CA GLY A 69 8.53 -0.64 -3.21
C GLY A 69 9.25 -0.47 -4.55
N MET A 70 8.50 -0.34 -5.65
CA MET A 70 9.08 -0.07 -6.96
C MET A 70 9.81 1.28 -7.01
N ARG A 71 9.23 2.34 -6.42
CA ARG A 71 9.89 3.66 -6.32
C ARG A 71 11.17 3.62 -5.47
N ALA A 72 11.15 2.85 -4.38
CA ALA A 72 12.33 2.66 -3.54
C ALA A 72 13.44 1.94 -4.31
N ILE A 73 13.11 0.87 -5.04
CA ILE A 73 14.06 0.14 -5.91
C ILE A 73 14.61 1.03 -7.02
N GLU A 74 13.78 1.88 -7.63
CA GLU A 74 14.22 2.84 -8.65
C GLU A 74 15.26 3.82 -8.11
N ALA A 75 15.10 4.27 -6.87
CA ALA A 75 16.02 5.18 -6.20
C ALA A 75 17.28 4.48 -5.68
N ASP A 76 17.12 3.27 -5.13
CA ASP A 76 18.19 2.44 -4.60
C ASP A 76 17.84 0.95 -4.79
N PRO A 77 18.53 0.24 -5.72
CA PRO A 77 18.34 -1.19 -5.97
C PRO A 77 18.58 -2.11 -4.75
N ALA A 78 19.25 -1.63 -3.70
CA ALA A 78 19.44 -2.34 -2.44
C ALA A 78 18.30 -2.13 -1.43
N SER A 79 17.28 -1.32 -1.77
CA SER A 79 16.15 -1.03 -0.89
C SER A 79 15.45 -2.32 -0.44
N PRO A 80 15.14 -2.46 0.86
CA PRO A 80 14.42 -3.62 1.36
C PRO A 80 13.00 -3.67 0.78
N LEU A 81 12.56 -4.87 0.42
CA LEU A 81 11.21 -5.13 -0.08
C LEU A 81 10.57 -6.25 0.74
N ASP A 82 9.33 -6.04 1.15
CA ASP A 82 8.56 -7.06 1.86
C ASP A 82 8.38 -8.31 0.98
N ALA A 83 8.45 -9.50 1.60
CA ALA A 83 8.49 -10.77 0.85
C ALA A 83 7.23 -11.01 0.00
N ASP A 84 6.05 -10.61 0.48
CA ASP A 84 4.79 -10.69 -0.24
C ASP A 84 4.76 -9.76 -1.46
N VAL A 85 5.29 -8.54 -1.30
CA VAL A 85 5.43 -7.55 -2.38
C VAL A 85 6.44 -8.04 -3.42
N ALA A 86 7.61 -8.53 -3.00
CA ALA A 86 8.64 -9.07 -3.88
C ALA A 86 8.11 -10.25 -4.71
N LEU A 87 7.39 -11.18 -4.07
CA LEU A 87 6.77 -12.31 -4.76
C LEU A 87 5.76 -11.86 -5.81
N PHE A 88 4.88 -10.91 -5.47
CA PHE A 88 3.86 -10.42 -6.39
C PHE A 88 4.47 -9.66 -7.58
N LEU A 89 5.37 -8.72 -7.32
CA LEU A 89 6.05 -7.94 -8.35
C LEU A 89 6.89 -8.83 -9.28
N GLY A 90 7.58 -9.83 -8.72
CA GLY A 90 8.34 -10.82 -9.49
C GLY A 90 7.44 -11.66 -10.40
N LYS A 91 6.31 -12.18 -9.88
CA LYS A 91 5.30 -12.90 -10.68
C LYS A 91 4.70 -12.05 -11.81
N LYS A 92 4.65 -10.73 -11.62
CA LYS A 92 4.17 -9.77 -12.63
C LYS A 92 5.28 -9.25 -13.55
N SER A 93 6.52 -9.70 -13.35
CA SER A 93 7.70 -9.28 -14.10
C SER A 93 8.01 -7.79 -14.01
N HIS A 94 7.73 -7.15 -12.87
CA HIS A 94 8.09 -5.74 -12.63
C HIS A 94 9.50 -5.58 -12.05
N ILE A 95 10.02 -6.63 -11.41
CA ILE A 95 11.35 -6.63 -10.79
C ILE A 95 12.14 -7.87 -11.19
N VAL A 96 13.46 -7.76 -11.17
CA VAL A 96 14.42 -8.83 -11.43
C VAL A 96 15.39 -8.91 -10.26
N PRO A 97 15.67 -10.10 -9.69
CA PRO A 97 16.64 -10.25 -8.61
C PRO A 97 18.06 -9.96 -9.10
N ARG A 98 18.86 -9.29 -8.26
CA ARG A 98 20.27 -9.00 -8.54
C ARG A 98 21.19 -10.02 -7.87
N ALA A 99 22.34 -10.28 -8.47
CA ALA A 99 23.34 -11.19 -7.89
C ALA A 99 23.92 -10.67 -6.57
N GLU A 100 24.01 -9.34 -6.43
CA GLU A 100 24.52 -8.63 -5.24
C GLU A 100 23.49 -8.56 -4.09
N GLY A 101 22.29 -9.11 -4.31
CA GLY A 101 21.14 -8.90 -3.44
C GLY A 101 20.30 -7.68 -3.86
N GLY A 102 19.06 -7.66 -3.39
CA GLY A 102 18.07 -6.65 -3.82
C GLY A 102 17.50 -6.94 -5.21
N PHE A 103 16.95 -5.89 -5.83
CA PHE A 103 16.19 -6.00 -7.06
C PHE A 103 16.48 -4.83 -8.00
N GLU A 104 16.33 -5.06 -9.30
CA GLU A 104 16.25 -4.02 -10.32
C GLU A 104 14.84 -3.99 -10.91
N LEU A 105 14.38 -2.81 -11.35
CA LEU A 105 13.16 -2.72 -12.14
C LEU A 105 13.40 -3.33 -13.53
N SER A 106 12.43 -4.09 -14.01
CA SER A 106 12.36 -4.45 -15.43
C SER A 106 11.90 -3.25 -16.27
N ASP A 107 11.97 -3.36 -17.60
CA ASP A 107 11.39 -2.36 -18.51
C ASP A 107 9.89 -2.16 -18.20
N LYS A 108 9.16 -3.26 -18.02
CA LYS A 108 7.76 -3.24 -17.63
C LYS A 108 7.53 -2.55 -16.27
N GLY A 109 8.42 -2.76 -15.31
CA GLY A 109 8.38 -2.08 -14.00
C GLY A 109 8.50 -0.56 -14.15
N ARG A 110 9.48 -0.10 -14.94
CA ARG A 110 9.70 1.32 -15.24
C ARG A 110 8.51 1.95 -15.96
N GLU A 111 8.00 1.29 -17.01
CA GLU A 111 6.82 1.75 -17.75
C GLU A 111 5.60 1.89 -16.84
N SER A 112 5.36 0.89 -15.98
CA SER A 112 4.24 0.91 -15.04
C SER A 112 4.34 2.06 -14.03
N LEU A 113 5.56 2.35 -13.53
CA LEU A 113 5.77 3.50 -12.64
C LEU A 113 5.53 4.83 -13.37
N ALA A 114 5.99 4.96 -14.61
CA ALA A 114 5.77 6.15 -15.41
C ALA A 114 4.26 6.39 -15.65
N ASP A 115 3.50 5.34 -15.97
CA ASP A 115 2.05 5.43 -16.13
C ASP A 115 1.34 5.84 -14.84
N ILE A 116 1.76 5.30 -13.69
CA ILE A 116 1.21 5.68 -12.37
C ILE A 116 1.51 7.16 -12.08
N ALA A 117 2.72 7.62 -12.36
CA ALA A 117 3.10 9.02 -12.19
C ALA A 117 2.24 9.95 -13.05
N ASN A 118 1.97 9.57 -14.31
CA ASN A 118 1.11 10.31 -15.23
C ASN A 118 -0.37 10.38 -14.76
N GLN A 119 -0.83 9.42 -13.96
CA GLN A 119 -2.17 9.43 -13.36
C GLN A 119 -2.26 10.27 -12.07
N GLY A 120 -1.12 10.79 -11.58
CA GLY A 120 -1.03 11.58 -10.35
C GLY A 120 -1.35 10.77 -9.10
N LEU A 121 -0.74 9.59 -8.98
CA LEU A 121 -0.85 8.64 -7.85
C LEU A 121 0.50 8.45 -7.13
#